data_AF-A0A2N2SII0-F1
#
_entry.id   AF-A0A2N2SII0-F1
#
_cell.length_a   1.000
_cell.length_b   1.000
_cell.length_c   1.000
_cell.angle_alpha   90.00
_cell.angle_beta   90.00
_cell.angle_gamma   90.00
#
_symmetry.space_group_name_H-M   'P 1'
#
loop_
_entity.id
_entity.type
_entity.pdbx_description
1 polymer ?
#
loop_
_entity_poly.entity_id
_entity_poly.type
_entity_poly.pdbx_seq_one_letter_code
_entity_poly.pdbx_strand_id
1 'polypeptide(L)'
;GEPAANGAQAAPAEASNKPKTLAERELEFRQRRATEAEAQAKAEKELADAAERQRACDQARNQLTALSSGQRVSRFNAAGEPQILNDAERAEETSRVQKQVEHFCN
;
A
#
# COMPACT_ATOMS: atom_id res chain seq x y z
N GLY A 1 20.89 -65.58 -2.74
CA GLY A 1 19.88 -64.77 -2.02
C GLY A 1 20.61 -63.59 -1.45
N GLU A 2 20.14 -62.39 -1.84
CA GLU A 2 20.22 -61.04 -1.23
C GLU A 2 21.42 -60.60 -0.34
N PRO A 3 21.63 -59.29 -0.15
CA PRO A 3 21.68 -58.19 -1.14
C PRO A 3 22.90 -57.26 -0.85
N ALA A 4 23.03 -56.14 -1.57
CA ALA A 4 23.33 -54.79 -1.04
C ALA A 4 24.34 -53.95 -1.87
N ALA A 5 24.20 -52.64 -1.63
CA ALA A 5 25.02 -51.49 -2.03
C ALA A 5 24.43 -50.72 -3.24
N ASN A 6 24.11 -49.43 -3.16
CA ASN A 6 24.42 -48.44 -2.14
C ASN A 6 23.49 -47.23 -2.33
N GLY A 7 22.63 -46.96 -1.35
CA GLY A 7 21.91 -45.70 -1.26
C GLY A 7 22.85 -44.65 -0.69
N ALA A 8 23.32 -43.74 -1.55
CA ALA A 8 24.10 -42.58 -1.15
C ALA A 8 23.24 -41.65 -0.28
N GLN A 9 23.27 -41.85 1.03
CA GLN A 9 22.80 -40.89 2.00
C GLN A 9 23.81 -39.74 2.04
N ALA A 10 23.39 -38.57 1.55
CA ALA A 10 24.06 -37.31 1.80
C ALA A 10 24.07 -37.06 3.31
N ALA A 11 25.26 -37.12 3.91
CA ALA A 11 25.45 -36.74 5.31
C ALA A 11 25.08 -35.26 5.49
N PRO A 12 24.34 -34.89 6.55
CA PRO A 12 24.11 -33.50 6.89
C PRO A 12 25.45 -32.87 7.28
N ALA A 13 25.78 -31.75 6.65
CA ALA A 13 26.95 -30.94 7.01
C ALA A 13 26.87 -30.57 8.50
N GLU A 14 27.85 -31.05 9.27
CA GLU A 14 28.03 -30.71 10.68
C GLU A 14 28.18 -29.19 10.81
N ALA A 15 27.14 -28.53 11.33
CA ALA A 15 27.23 -27.17 11.80
C ALA A 15 28.22 -27.14 12.98
N SER A 16 29.43 -26.66 12.72
CA SER A 16 30.48 -26.50 13.72
C SER A 16 30.00 -25.60 14.86
N ASN A 17 29.93 -26.16 16.08
CA ASN A 17 29.72 -25.46 17.35
C ASN A 17 30.95 -24.59 17.75
N LYS A 18 31.42 -23.71 16.86
CA LYS A 18 32.42 -22.69 17.20
C LYS A 18 31.73 -21.38 17.59
N PRO A 19 32.17 -20.70 18.66
CA PRO A 19 31.64 -19.38 18.99
C PRO A 19 31.91 -18.41 17.83
N LYS A 20 30.86 -17.69 17.40
CA LYS A 20 30.92 -16.71 16.32
C LYS A 20 32.07 -15.72 16.50
N THR A 21 32.84 -15.51 15.44
CA THR A 21 33.90 -14.51 15.36
C THR A 21 33.34 -13.08 15.47
N LEU A 22 34.21 -12.11 15.78
CA LEU A 22 33.83 -10.70 15.83
C LEU A 22 33.28 -10.19 14.49
N ALA A 23 33.81 -10.67 13.37
CA ALA A 23 33.36 -10.32 12.03
C ALA A 23 31.93 -10.82 11.75
N GLU A 24 31.61 -12.06 12.17
CA GLU A 24 30.25 -12.62 12.06
C GLU A 24 29.25 -11.84 12.91
N ARG A 25 29.62 -11.48 14.15
CA ARG A 25 28.78 -10.69 15.06
C ARG A 25 28.50 -9.28 14.51
N GLU A 26 29.51 -8.62 13.94
CA GLU A 26 29.35 -7.30 13.31
C GLU A 26 28.45 -7.37 12.07
N LEU A 27 28.56 -8.45 11.30
CA LEU A 27 27.72 -8.66 10.11
C LEU A 27 26.26 -8.93 10.52
N GLU A 28 26.01 -9.74 11.55
CA GLU A 28 24.67 -9.93 12.12
C GLU A 28 24.08 -8.63 12.68
N PHE A 29 24.89 -7.83 13.39
CA PHE A 29 24.43 -6.55 13.92
C PHE A 29 24.04 -5.58 12.80
N ARG A 30 24.83 -5.50 11.73
CA ARG A 30 24.49 -4.69 10.55
C ARG A 30 23.23 -5.20 9.85
N GLN A 31 23.08 -6.52 9.68
CA GLN A 31 21.86 -7.10 9.11
C GLN A 31 20.62 -6.77 9.94
N ARG A 32 20.70 -6.93 11.27
CA ARG A 32 19.58 -6.61 12.17
C ARG A 32 19.17 -5.15 12.06
N ARG A 33 20.14 -4.23 12.09
CA ARG A 33 19.86 -2.79 11.94
C ARG A 33 19.22 -2.46 10.58
N ALA A 34 19.66 -3.10 9.50
CA ALA A 34 19.07 -2.92 8.18
C ALA A 34 17.63 -3.43 8.13
N THR A 35 17.35 -4.63 8.66
CA THR A 35 15.99 -5.19 8.73
C THR A 35 15.06 -4.34 9.61
N GLU A 36 15.55 -3.82 10.74
CA GLU A 36 14.77 -2.93 11.61
C GLU A 36 14.43 -1.61 10.88
N ALA A 37 15.39 -1.02 10.16
CA ALA A 37 15.16 0.19 9.39
C ALA A 37 14.18 -0.03 8.22
N GLU A 38 14.28 -1.15 7.51
CA GLU A 38 13.35 -1.51 6.43
C GLU A 38 11.93 -1.75 6.97
N ALA A 39 11.81 -2.44 8.12
CA ALA A 39 10.52 -2.67 8.77
C ALA A 39 9.88 -1.35 9.22
N GLN A 40 10.66 -0.44 9.80
CA GLN A 40 10.19 0.89 10.19
C GLN A 40 9.74 1.70 8.98
N ALA A 41 10.55 1.77 7.92
CA ALA A 41 10.21 2.51 6.71
C ALA A 41 8.94 1.96 6.04
N LYS A 42 8.76 0.64 6.05
CA LYS A 42 7.54 0.00 5.55
C LYS A 42 6.32 0.37 6.40
N ALA A 43 6.44 0.33 7.73
CA ALA A 43 5.35 0.70 8.63
C ALA A 43 4.95 2.18 8.49
N GLU A 44 5.93 3.08 8.37
CA GLU A 44 5.70 4.51 8.14
C GLU A 44 4.99 4.76 6.81
N LYS A 45 5.39 4.06 5.75
CA LYS A 45 4.74 4.14 4.44
C LYS A 45 3.29 3.62 4.51
N GLU A 46 3.06 2.46 5.12
CA GLU A 46 1.72 1.89 5.26
C GLU A 46 0.79 2.83 6.06
N LEU A 47 1.31 3.47 7.11
CA LEU A 47 0.57 4.48 7.87
C LEU A 47 0.24 5.72 7.02
N ALA A 48 1.20 6.22 6.24
CA ALA A 48 1.01 7.36 5.35
C ALA A 48 -0.03 7.06 4.26
N ASP A 49 0.06 5.89 3.62
CA ASP A 49 -0.86 5.41 2.58
C ASP A 49 -2.29 5.24 3.15
N ALA A 50 -2.41 4.72 4.37
CA ALA A 50 -3.71 4.59 5.05
C ALA A 50 -4.32 5.97 5.36
N ALA A 51 -3.50 6.90 5.87
CA ALA A 51 -3.95 8.26 6.15
C ALA A 51 -4.36 9.02 4.87
N GLU A 52 -3.64 8.82 3.77
CA GLU A 52 -4.00 9.40 2.47
C GLU A 52 -5.33 8.83 1.96
N ARG A 53 -5.50 7.50 2.02
CA ARG A 53 -6.75 6.84 1.63
C ARG A 53 -7.94 7.36 2.43
N GLN A 54 -7.79 7.52 3.75
CA GLN A 54 -8.85 8.08 4.59
C GLN A 54 -9.21 9.50 4.17
N ARG A 55 -8.21 10.38 3.96
CA ARG A 55 -8.47 11.74 3.47
C ARG A 55 -9.17 11.75 2.12
N ALA A 56 -8.75 10.89 1.18
CA ALA A 56 -9.38 10.77 -0.13
C ALA A 56 -10.83 10.30 -0.02
N CYS A 57 -11.13 9.34 0.86
CA CYS A 57 -12.49 8.89 1.16
C CYS A 57 -13.37 10.04 1.68
N ASP A 58 -12.89 10.79 2.68
CA ASP A 58 -13.64 11.91 3.26
C ASP A 58 -13.91 13.01 2.22
N GLN A 59 -12.92 13.34 1.38
CA GLN A 59 -13.08 14.28 0.28
C GLN A 59 -14.08 13.79 -0.77
N ALA A 60 -14.03 12.52 -1.15
CA ALA A 60 -14.96 11.94 -2.12
C ALA A 60 -16.40 11.96 -1.58
N ARG A 61 -16.61 11.62 -0.30
CA ARG A 61 -17.92 11.71 0.35
C ARG A 61 -18.46 13.14 0.38
N ASN A 62 -17.64 14.11 0.77
CA ASN A 62 -18.04 15.52 0.80
C ASN A 62 -18.43 16.04 -0.59
N GLN A 63 -17.67 15.67 -1.63
CA GLN A 63 -18.00 16.03 -3.02
C GLN A 63 -19.33 15.39 -3.46
N LEU A 64 -19.57 14.12 -3.11
CA LEU A 64 -20.82 13.44 -3.43
C LEU A 64 -22.02 14.12 -2.77
N THR A 65 -21.88 14.53 -1.51
CA THR A 65 -22.91 15.31 -0.81
C THR A 65 -23.18 16.64 -1.50
N ALA A 66 -22.14 17.37 -1.92
CA ALA A 66 -22.31 18.64 -2.62
C ALA A 66 -23.02 18.49 -3.98
N LEU A 67 -22.71 17.42 -4.73
CA LEU A 67 -23.36 17.13 -6.01
C LEU A 67 -24.83 16.72 -5.84
N SER A 68 -25.17 16.05 -4.73
CA SER A 68 -26.52 15.53 -4.44
C SER A 68 -27.40 16.49 -3.62
N SER A 69 -26.87 17.59 -3.08
CA SER A 69 -27.60 18.53 -2.21
C SER A 69 -28.65 19.39 -2.92
N GLY A 70 -28.74 19.32 -4.25
CA GLY A 70 -29.59 20.19 -5.06
C GLY A 70 -29.06 21.62 -5.22
N GLN A 71 -27.89 21.94 -4.66
CA GLN A 71 -27.24 23.23 -4.85
C GLN A 71 -26.62 23.34 -6.25
N ARG A 72 -26.48 24.57 -6.77
CA ARG A 72 -25.77 24.82 -8.03
C ARG A 72 -24.27 24.60 -7.81
N VAL A 73 -23.68 23.75 -8.62
CA VAL A 73 -22.24 23.47 -8.61
C VAL A 73 -21.62 24.18 -9.82
N SER A 74 -20.55 24.94 -9.57
CA SER A 74 -19.79 25.61 -10.62
C SER A 74 -18.45 24.91 -10.82
N ARG A 75 -18.00 24.79 -12.07
CA ARG A 75 -16.63 24.39 -12.43
C ARG A 75 -16.03 25.41 -13.38
N PHE A 76 -14.72 25.42 -13.53
CA PHE A 76 -14.09 26.18 -14.61
C PHE A 76 -14.12 25.36 -15.90
N ASN A 77 -14.46 25.99 -17.02
CA ASN A 77 -14.40 25.39 -18.35
C ASN A 77 -12.95 25.43 -18.91
N ALA A 78 -12.75 24.92 -20.13
CA ALA A 78 -11.44 24.93 -20.78
C ALA A 78 -10.87 26.34 -21.03
N ALA A 79 -11.73 27.37 -21.06
CA ALA A 79 -11.33 28.77 -21.18
C ALA A 79 -11.01 29.42 -19.81
N GLY A 80 -11.16 28.69 -18.70
CA GLY A 80 -10.96 29.21 -17.35
C GLY A 80 -12.14 30.04 -16.81
N GLU A 81 -13.32 29.94 -17.43
CA GLU A 81 -14.52 30.65 -16.99
C GLU A 81 -15.40 29.76 -16.11
N PRO A 82 -16.04 30.32 -15.06
CA PRO A 82 -16.97 29.56 -14.24
C PRO A 82 -18.23 29.21 -15.04
N GLN A 83 -18.60 27.94 -15.07
CA GLN A 83 -19.82 27.41 -15.64
C GLN A 83 -20.59 26.60 -14.59
N ILE A 84 -21.91 26.76 -14.57
CA ILE A 84 -22.79 25.94 -13.72
C ILE A 84 -23.03 24.61 -14.42
N LEU A 85 -22.86 23.51 -13.68
CA LEU A 85 -23.17 22.18 -14.19
C LEU A 85 -24.67 22.06 -14.49
N ASN A 86 -24.97 21.61 -15.71
CA ASN A 86 -26.29 21.12 -16.06
C ASN A 86 -26.55 19.74 -15.43
N ASP A 87 -27.77 19.22 -15.58
CA ASP A 87 -28.17 17.97 -14.93
C ASP A 87 -27.42 16.74 -15.45
N ALA A 88 -27.10 16.70 -16.74
CA ALA A 88 -26.32 15.61 -17.33
C ALA A 88 -24.86 15.63 -16.82
N GLU A 89 -24.24 16.81 -16.77
CA GLU A 89 -22.89 16.98 -16.24
C GLU A 89 -22.82 16.64 -14.75
N ARG A 90 -23.83 17.06 -13.97
CA ARG A 90 -23.94 16.71 -12.54
C ARG A 90 -24.07 15.20 -12.35
N ALA A 91 -24.87 14.52 -13.17
CA ALA A 91 -25.04 13.08 -13.10
C ALA A 91 -23.74 12.33 -13.44
N GLU A 92 -23.01 12.77 -14.46
CA GLU A 92 -21.70 12.21 -14.82
C GLU A 92 -20.69 12.38 -13.68
N GLU A 93 -20.56 13.58 -13.14
CA GLU A 93 -19.66 13.86 -12.01
C GLU A 93 -20.06 13.05 -10.77
N THR A 94 -21.36 12.91 -10.50
CA THR A 94 -21.87 12.08 -9.41
C THR A 94 -21.43 10.63 -9.58
N SER A 95 -21.58 10.06 -10.78
CA SER A 95 -21.13 8.69 -11.07
C SER A 95 -19.61 8.54 -10.90
N ARG A 96 -18.83 9.53 -11.36
CA ARG A 96 -17.37 9.54 -11.20
C ARG A 96 -16.96 9.60 -9.74
N VAL A 97 -17.62 10.40 -8.92
CA VAL A 97 -17.32 10.54 -7.49
C VAL A 97 -17.79 9.31 -6.70
N GLN A 98 -18.90 8.68 -7.07
CA GLN A 98 -19.34 7.40 -6.47
C GLN A 98 -18.26 6.32 -6.61
N LYS A 99 -17.65 6.19 -7.79
CA LYS A 99 -16.53 5.25 -8.01
C LYS A 99 -15.31 5.58 -7.14
N GLN A 100 -15.04 6.86 -6.86
CA GLN A 100 -13.97 7.26 -5.95
C GLN A 100 -14.31 6.91 -4.50
N VAL A 101 -15.56 7.09 -4.08
CA VAL A 101 -16.01 6.63 -2.76
C VAL A 101 -15.82 5.12 -2.65
N GLU A 102 -16.25 4.34 -3.64
CA GLU A 102 -16.03 2.89 -3.68
C GLU A 102 -14.54 2.54 -3.67
N HIS A 103 -13.69 3.30 -4.36
CA HIS A 103 -12.27 3.00 -4.41
C HIS A 103 -11.53 3.33 -3.10
N PHE A 104 -11.83 4.47 -2.47
CA PHE A 104 -11.09 4.97 -1.31
C PHE A 104 -11.70 4.62 0.04
N CYS A 105 -13.00 4.32 0.11
CA CYS A 105 -13.69 4.08 1.38
C CYS A 105 -13.87 2.60 1.74
N ASN A 106 -13.33 1.68 0.93
CA ASN A 106 -13.35 0.24 1.15
C ASN A 106 -12.08 -0.26 1.86
#